data_AF-A0A0J7KJ19-F1
#
_entry.id   AF-A0A0J7KJ19-F1
#
_cell.length_a   1.000
_cell.length_b   1.000
_cell.length_c   1.000
_cell.angle_alpha   90.00
_cell.angle_beta   90.00
_cell.angle_gamma   90.00
#
_symmetry.space_group_name_H-M   'P 1'
#
loop_
_entity.id
_entity.type
_entity.pdbx_description
1 polymer ?
#
loop_
_entity_poly.entity_id
_entity_poly.type
_entity_poly.pdbx_seq_one_letter_code
_entity_poly.pdbx_strand_id
1 'polypeptide(L)'
;MVQVYRSGTDRKIEVADGEQILKVTFSPDVEFVQDKPSKATISLFKTGKNHALEAELLAAVEGEGNTEKEALLKAIQNLIAKAQKGEKEDFAKNLEVLKGKVIAEGLGFAKSRYVPPSQLA
;
A
#
# COMPACT_ATOMS: atom_id res chain seq x y z
N MET A 1 1.85 11.37 -4.70
CA MET A 1 2.95 10.71 -5.45
C MET A 1 2.81 9.20 -5.28
N VAL A 2 3.17 8.42 -6.30
CA VAL A 2 3.20 6.96 -6.23
C VAL A 2 4.60 6.50 -6.58
N GLN A 3 5.17 5.62 -5.77
CA GLN A 3 6.42 4.93 -6.07
C GLN A 3 6.19 3.42 -5.98
N VAL A 4 6.71 2.68 -6.96
CA VAL A 4 6.68 1.21 -6.97
C VAL A 4 8.11 0.71 -7.07
N TYR A 5 8.52 -0.20 -6.21
CA TYR A 5 9.86 -0.76 -6.22
C TYR A 5 9.89 -2.20 -5.74
N ARG A 6 11.02 -2.90 -5.93
CA ARG A 6 11.21 -4.27 -5.43
C ARG A 6 12.28 -4.33 -4.36
N SER A 7 12.10 -5.28 -3.45
CA SER A 7 13.02 -5.57 -2.36
C SER A 7 13.09 -7.09 -2.20
N GLY A 8 14.02 -7.74 -2.89
CA GLY A 8 14.05 -9.20 -2.99
C GLY A 8 12.91 -9.71 -3.89
N THR A 9 12.13 -10.67 -3.38
CA THR A 9 10.94 -11.24 -4.06
C THR A 9 9.67 -10.40 -3.89
N ASP A 10 9.74 -9.32 -3.13
CA ASP A 10 8.56 -8.55 -2.73
C ASP A 10 8.45 -7.26 -3.52
N ARG A 11 7.21 -6.89 -3.85
CA ARG A 11 6.88 -5.63 -4.51
C ARG A 11 6.32 -4.66 -3.50
N LYS A 12 6.97 -3.51 -3.37
CA LYS A 12 6.61 -2.43 -2.46
C LYS A 12 6.01 -1.28 -3.25
N ILE A 13 4.93 -0.71 -2.73
CA ILE A 13 4.26 0.46 -3.28
C ILE A 13 4.09 1.47 -2.17
N GLU A 14 4.44 2.70 -2.46
CA GLU A 14 4.25 3.83 -1.57
C GLU A 14 3.37 4.86 -2.24
N VAL A 15 2.25 5.17 -1.60
CA VAL A 15 1.29 6.16 -2.07
C VAL A 15 1.29 7.31 -1.08
N ALA A 16 1.91 8.42 -1.46
CA ALA A 16 1.96 9.64 -0.66
C ALA A 16 0.82 10.59 -1.04
N ASP A 17 0.05 11.04 -0.04
CA ASP A 17 -1.06 11.99 -0.16
C ASP A 17 -0.99 12.99 1.00
N GLY A 18 -0.48 14.20 0.72
CA GLY A 18 -0.19 15.20 1.75
C GLY A 18 0.89 14.71 2.73
N GLU A 19 0.62 14.81 4.04
CA GLU A 19 1.48 14.35 5.13
C GLU A 19 1.31 12.85 5.46
N GLN A 20 0.68 12.08 4.58
CA GLN A 20 0.42 10.66 4.79
C GLN A 20 1.06 9.83 3.70
N ILE A 21 1.58 8.66 4.07
CA ILE A 21 2.05 7.65 3.12
C ILE A 21 1.46 6.29 3.47
N LEU A 22 0.80 5.70 2.49
CA LEU A 22 0.34 4.32 2.53
C LEU A 22 1.44 3.44 1.95
N LYS A 23 1.98 2.55 2.77
CA LYS A 23 2.90 1.51 2.31
C LYS A 23 2.15 0.22 2.07
N VAL A 24 2.35 -0.37 0.90
CA VAL A 24 1.79 -1.65 0.49
C VAL A 24 2.96 -2.56 0.15
N THR A 25 2.97 -3.77 0.69
CA THR A 25 3.92 -4.82 0.33
C THR A 25 3.15 -6.02 -0.19
N PHE A 26 3.45 -6.43 -1.41
CA PHE A 26 3.00 -7.69 -1.98
C PHE A 26 4.09 -8.73 -1.78
N SER A 27 3.76 -9.81 -1.06
CA SER A 27 4.70 -10.87 -0.71
C SER A 27 4.09 -12.26 -1.00
N PRO A 28 4.63 -13.03 -1.96
CA PRO A 28 5.61 -12.64 -2.97
C PRO A 28 4.98 -11.80 -4.10
N ASP A 29 5.79 -11.08 -4.86
CA ASP A 29 5.35 -10.43 -6.11
C ASP A 29 4.91 -11.53 -7.11
N VAL A 30 3.64 -11.50 -7.53
CA VAL A 30 3.06 -12.58 -8.35
C VAL A 30 3.69 -12.68 -9.74
N GLU A 31 4.38 -11.63 -10.21
CA GLU A 31 5.19 -11.71 -11.44
C GLU A 31 6.30 -12.78 -11.32
N PHE A 32 6.67 -13.18 -10.08
CA PHE A 32 7.62 -14.25 -9.79
C PHE A 32 6.98 -15.58 -9.36
N VAL A 33 5.66 -15.62 -9.12
CA VAL A 33 4.99 -16.81 -8.56
C VAL A 33 3.69 -17.06 -9.29
N GLN A 34 3.75 -17.99 -10.25
CA GLN A 34 2.69 -18.21 -11.25
C GLN A 34 1.37 -18.78 -10.69
N ASP A 35 1.31 -19.25 -9.45
CA ASP A 35 0.14 -20.01 -8.93
C ASP A 35 -0.10 -19.88 -7.41
N LYS A 36 -0.12 -18.66 -6.83
CA LYS A 36 -0.49 -18.51 -5.42
C LYS A 36 -1.39 -17.31 -5.11
N PRO A 37 -2.28 -17.42 -4.10
CA PRO A 37 -3.03 -16.29 -3.55
C PRO A 37 -2.06 -15.19 -3.15
N SER A 38 -2.41 -13.96 -3.51
CA SER A 38 -1.59 -12.80 -3.18
C SER A 38 -1.85 -12.40 -1.74
N LYS A 39 -0.76 -12.05 -1.04
CA LYS A 39 -0.84 -11.37 0.25
C LYS A 39 -0.40 -9.94 0.07
N ALA A 40 -1.21 -9.02 0.56
CA ALA A 40 -0.90 -7.60 0.61
C ALA A 40 -0.86 -7.17 2.07
N THR A 41 0.29 -6.67 2.52
CA THR A 41 0.44 -6.04 3.84
C THR A 41 0.44 -4.54 3.66
N ILE A 42 -0.41 -3.83 4.39
CA ILE A 42 -0.51 -2.38 4.30
C ILE A 42 -0.39 -1.69 5.65
N SER A 43 0.23 -0.52 5.66
CA SER A 43 0.43 0.32 6.85
C SER A 43 0.32 1.79 6.46
N LEU A 44 -0.13 2.63 7.41
CA LEU A 44 -0.28 4.07 7.20
C LEU A 44 0.69 4.81 8.13
N PHE A 45 1.47 5.72 7.55
CA PHE A 45 2.42 6.55 8.29
C PHE A 45 2.16 8.02 8.04
N LYS A 46 2.55 8.83 9.03
CA LYS A 46 2.76 10.26 8.87
C LYS A 46 4.13 10.49 8.27
N THR A 47 4.21 11.43 7.33
CA THR A 47 5.46 11.88 6.75
C THR A 47 5.76 13.32 7.09
N GLY A 48 7.05 13.60 7.31
CA GLY A 48 7.59 14.94 7.50
C GLY A 48 7.95 15.65 6.20
N LYS A 49 8.67 16.75 6.34
CA LYS A 49 9.30 17.43 5.19
C LYS A 49 10.18 16.42 4.44
N ASN A 50 10.03 16.36 3.12
CA ASN A 50 10.70 15.41 2.21
C ASN A 50 10.21 13.95 2.27
N HIS A 51 8.96 13.70 2.68
CA HIS A 51 8.38 12.34 2.72
C HIS A 51 9.10 11.35 3.66
N ALA A 52 9.96 11.83 4.55
CA ALA A 52 10.57 11.01 5.59
C ALA A 52 9.48 10.49 6.54
N LEU A 53 9.52 9.19 6.88
CA LEU A 53 8.59 8.62 7.85
C LEU A 53 8.82 9.24 9.22
N GLU A 54 7.77 9.79 9.82
CA GLU A 54 7.82 10.38 11.15
C GLU A 54 7.16 9.49 12.20
N ALA A 55 5.98 8.94 11.90
CA ALA A 55 5.22 8.13 12.84
C ALA A 55 4.33 7.12 12.14
N GLU A 56 4.17 5.93 12.74
CA GLU A 56 3.15 4.97 12.32
C GLU A 56 1.78 5.42 12.84
N LEU A 57 0.87 5.73 11.92
CA LEU A 57 -0.50 6.17 12.25
C LEU A 57 -1.42 4.98 12.48
N LEU A 58 -1.26 3.94 11.67
CA LEU A 58 -1.99 2.68 11.78
C LEU A 58 -1.04 1.52 11.51
N ALA A 59 -0.93 0.64 12.51
CA ALA A 59 -0.12 -0.55 12.43
C ALA A 59 -0.54 -1.46 11.28
N ALA A 60 0.43 -2.17 10.72
CA ALA A 60 0.25 -3.04 9.57
C ALA A 60 -0.96 -3.99 9.71
N VAL A 61 -1.66 -4.19 8.59
CA VAL A 61 -2.72 -5.20 8.43
C VAL A 61 -2.50 -5.95 7.14
N GLU A 62 -2.98 -7.19 7.10
CA GLU A 62 -2.88 -8.04 5.93
C GLU A 62 -4.24 -8.20 5.24
N GLY A 63 -4.19 -8.38 3.94
CA GLY A 63 -5.30 -8.85 3.13
C GLY A 63 -4.83 -9.97 2.22
N GLU A 64 -5.68 -10.99 2.09
CA GLU A 64 -5.44 -12.15 1.25
C GLU A 64 -6.57 -12.28 0.22
N GLY A 65 -6.22 -12.66 -1.01
CA GLY A 65 -7.17 -12.88 -2.08
C GLY A 65 -6.60 -13.78 -3.17
N ASN A 66 -7.46 -14.23 -4.09
CA ASN A 66 -7.04 -15.02 -5.25
C ASN A 66 -6.29 -14.18 -6.27
N THR A 67 -6.45 -12.86 -6.21
CA THR A 67 -5.70 -11.88 -7.01
C THR A 67 -5.05 -10.84 -6.12
N GLU A 68 -4.00 -10.17 -6.61
CA GLU A 68 -3.39 -9.03 -5.91
C GLU A 68 -4.39 -7.90 -5.66
N LYS A 69 -5.34 -7.71 -6.57
CA LYS A 69 -6.41 -6.72 -6.42
C LYS A 69 -7.31 -7.07 -5.24
N GLU A 70 -7.73 -8.33 -5.11
CA GLU A 70 -8.53 -8.79 -3.98
C GLU A 70 -7.76 -8.67 -2.65
N ALA A 71 -6.49 -9.10 -2.64
CA ALA A 71 -5.62 -9.00 -1.48
C ALA A 71 -5.48 -7.54 -1.01
N LEU A 72 -5.21 -6.62 -1.94
CA LEU A 72 -5.08 -5.20 -1.66
C LEU A 72 -6.38 -4.58 -1.16
N LEU A 73 -7.51 -4.88 -1.82
CA LEU A 73 -8.82 -4.37 -1.39
C LEU A 73 -9.17 -4.83 0.02
N LYS A 74 -8.93 -6.12 0.32
CA LYS A 74 -9.16 -6.68 1.65
C LYS A 74 -8.25 -6.06 2.70
N ALA A 75 -6.97 -5.84 2.37
CA ALA A 75 -6.03 -5.18 3.26
C ALA A 75 -6.50 -3.75 3.58
N ILE A 76 -6.92 -2.99 2.56
CA ILE A 76 -7.43 -1.61 2.72
C ILE A 76 -8.69 -1.58 3.57
N GLN A 77 -9.63 -2.50 3.34
CA GLN A 77 -10.82 -2.64 4.17
C GLN A 77 -10.47 -2.93 5.64
N ASN A 78 -9.50 -3.82 5.89
CA ASN A 78 -9.03 -4.13 7.24
C ASN A 78 -8.41 -2.91 7.92
N LEU A 79 -7.68 -2.07 7.17
CA LEU A 79 -7.05 -0.86 7.70
C LEU A 79 -8.07 0.23 8.00
N ILE A 80 -9.10 0.38 7.16
CA ILE A 80 -10.24 1.27 7.39
C ILE A 80 -11.00 0.85 8.65
N ALA A 81 -11.31 -0.44 8.78
CA ALA A 81 -11.97 -0.97 9.98
C ALA A 81 -11.13 -0.74 11.25
N LYS A 82 -9.81 -0.84 11.14
CA LYS A 82 -8.88 -0.53 12.25
C LYS A 82 -8.88 0.97 12.60
N ALA A 83 -8.94 1.84 11.60
CA ALA A 83 -9.06 3.28 11.82
C ALA A 83 -10.39 3.62 12.52
N GLN A 84 -11.51 3.07 12.06
CA GLN A 84 -12.82 3.26 12.66
C GLN A 84 -12.88 2.77 14.10
N LYS A 85 -12.33 1.58 14.40
CA LYS A 85 -12.25 1.04 15.77
C LYS A 85 -11.39 1.88 16.71
N GLY A 86 -10.39 2.59 16.18
CA GLY A 86 -9.54 3.48 16.95
C GLY A 86 -10.05 4.91 17.03
N GLU A 87 -11.33 5.16 16.70
CA GLU A 87 -11.96 6.49 16.66
C GLU A 87 -11.22 7.49 15.76
N LYS A 88 -10.51 6.98 14.74
CA LYS A 88 -9.71 7.75 13.77
C LYS A 88 -10.50 8.00 12.48
N GLU A 89 -11.65 8.65 12.59
CA GLU A 89 -12.59 8.82 11.46
C GLU A 89 -11.97 9.56 10.26
N ASP A 90 -11.12 10.56 10.50
CA ASP A 90 -10.48 11.30 9.42
C ASP A 90 -9.51 10.40 8.61
N PHE A 91 -8.79 9.49 9.28
CA PHE A 91 -7.96 8.51 8.58
C PHE A 91 -8.81 7.49 7.82
N ALA A 92 -9.96 7.08 8.37
CA ALA A 92 -10.87 6.17 7.66
C ALA A 92 -11.39 6.80 6.35
N LYS A 93 -11.79 8.07 6.38
CA LYS A 93 -12.22 8.83 5.19
C LYS A 93 -11.10 8.97 4.16
N ASN A 94 -9.90 9.35 4.61
CA ASN A 94 -8.73 9.47 3.72
C ASN A 94 -8.35 8.12 3.09
N LEU A 95 -8.46 7.02 3.85
CA LEU A 95 -8.20 5.68 3.35
C LEU A 95 -9.23 5.24 2.30
N GLU A 96 -10.50 5.64 2.41
CA GLU A 96 -11.50 5.39 1.35
C GLU A 96 -11.20 6.19 0.08
N VAL A 97 -10.74 7.44 0.19
CA VAL A 97 -10.29 8.23 -0.97
C VAL A 97 -9.07 7.57 -1.63
N LEU A 98 -8.08 7.18 -0.83
CA LEU A 98 -6.88 6.48 -1.29
C LEU A 98 -7.24 5.14 -1.95
N LYS A 99 -8.20 4.38 -1.40
CA LYS A 99 -8.73 3.15 -2.00
C LYS A 99 -9.28 3.42 -3.40
N GLY A 100 -10.07 4.47 -3.57
CA GLY A 100 -10.59 4.90 -4.86
C GLY A 100 -9.46 5.20 -5.87
N LYS A 101 -8.46 5.97 -5.46
CA LYS A 101 -7.27 6.29 -6.29
C LYS A 101 -6.51 5.00 -6.69
N VAL A 102 -6.29 4.10 -5.73
CA VAL A 102 -5.62 2.81 -5.93
C VAL A 102 -6.33 1.96 -6.99
N ILE A 103 -7.66 1.85 -6.89
CA ILE A 103 -8.48 1.09 -7.84
C ILE A 103 -8.47 1.74 -9.22
N ALA A 104 -8.68 3.06 -9.29
CA ALA A 104 -8.81 3.79 -10.55
C ALA A 104 -7.50 3.82 -11.35
N GLU A 105 -6.36 3.93 -10.66
CA GLU A 105 -5.05 4.04 -11.29
C GLU A 105 -4.39 2.68 -11.60
N GLY A 106 -5.01 1.56 -11.21
CA GLY A 106 -4.41 0.24 -11.35
C GLY A 106 -3.08 0.14 -10.59
N LEU A 107 -3.03 0.73 -9.39
CA LEU A 107 -1.81 0.91 -8.62
C LEU A 107 -1.17 -0.44 -8.26
N GLY A 108 0.07 -0.64 -8.72
CA GLY A 108 0.83 -1.89 -8.56
C GLY A 108 0.89 -2.77 -9.80
N PHE A 109 0.09 -2.50 -10.82
CA PHE A 109 0.01 -3.33 -12.04
C PHE A 109 0.69 -2.70 -13.27
N ALA A 110 0.91 -1.38 -13.25
CA ALA A 110 1.51 -0.65 -14.38
C ALA A 110 3.04 -0.62 -14.28
N LYS A 111 3.72 -1.32 -15.20
CA LYS A 111 5.20 -1.36 -15.30
C LYS A 111 5.85 0.03 -15.42
N SER A 112 5.14 1.02 -15.95
CA SER A 112 5.63 2.38 -16.15
C SER A 112 5.88 3.17 -14.87
N ARG A 113 5.38 2.72 -13.72
CA ARG A 113 5.56 3.38 -12.41
C ARG A 113 6.66 2.75 -11.56
N TYR A 114 7.36 1.78 -12.14
CA TYR A 114 8.44 1.07 -11.48
C TYR A 114 9.69 1.93 -11.41
N VAL A 115 10.17 2.18 -10.19
CA VAL A 115 11.46 2.78 -9.90
C VAL A 115 12.45 1.62 -9.68
N PRO A 116 13.48 1.48 -10.54
CA PRO A 116 14.47 0.43 -10.36
C PRO A 116 15.25 0.66 -9.05
N PRO A 117 15.71 -0.42 -8.39
CA PRO A 117 16.44 -0.31 -7.11
C PRO A 117 17.65 0.63 -7.16
N SER A 118 18.30 0.75 -8.31
CA SER A 118 19.43 1.66 -8.55
C SER A 118 19.08 3.16 -8.47
N GLN A 119 17.79 3.51 -8.44
CA GLN A 119 17.29 4.88 -8.36
C GLN A 119 16.65 5.20 -6.99
N LEU A 120 16.65 4.26 -6.04
CA LEU A 120 16.24 4.47 -4.66
C LEU A 120 17.45 4.93 -3.84
N ALA A 121 17.93 6.15 -4.11
CA ALA A 121 19.05 6.77 -3.40
C ALA A 121 18.55 7.77 -2.35
#